data_AF-H1CZL2-F1
#
_entry.id   AF-H1CZL2-F1
#
_cell.length_a   1.000
_cell.length_b   1.000
_cell.length_c   1.000
_cell.angle_alpha   90.00
_cell.angle_beta   90.00
_cell.angle_gamma   90.00
#
_symmetry.space_group_name_H-M   'P 1'
#
loop_
_entity.id
_entity.type
_entity.pdbx_description
1 polymer ?
#
loop_
_entity_poly.entity_id
_entity_poly.type
_entity_poly.pdbx_seq_one_letter_code
_entity_poly.pdbx_strand_id
1 'polypeptide(L)'
;MANLSQMKRQRMLAFLNGLKEKNKDDDKTLAAINEIENALNEKKYGLVWEKHEEAVDVKMKTHIPVFTEDKDKEISAAPGEKYNFLLEGDNLHSLKLLEKTNKGKFDIIYIVIWSQLTQRQSGSPFEAWMAHTKIA
;
A
#
# COMPACT_ATOMS: atom_id res chain seq x y z
N MET A 1 13.58 9.73 5.66
CA MET A 1 12.53 10.50 4.96
C MET A 1 11.70 11.20 6.01
N ALA A 2 11.41 12.49 5.85
CA ALA A 2 10.62 13.24 6.84
C ALA A 2 9.13 12.93 6.63
N ASN A 3 8.39 12.71 7.72
CA ASN A 3 6.94 12.48 7.69
C ASN A 3 6.24 13.80 7.31
N LEU A 4 5.78 13.91 6.05
CA LEU A 4 5.13 15.10 5.51
C LEU A 4 3.86 15.44 6.30
N SER A 5 3.14 14.44 6.79
CA SER A 5 1.93 14.64 7.60
C SER A 5 2.26 15.31 8.94
N GLN A 6 3.33 14.88 9.61
CA GLN A 6 3.85 15.51 10.82
C GLN A 6 4.34 16.94 10.55
N MET A 7 5.09 17.15 9.45
CA MET A 7 5.56 18.48 9.06
C MET A 7 4.41 19.44 8.78
N LYS A 8 3.35 18.99 8.10
CA LYS A 8 2.13 19.79 7.86
C LYS A 8 1.44 20.17 9.17
N ARG A 9 1.30 19.22 10.10
CA ARG A 9 0.72 19.49 11.43
C ARG A 9 1.55 20.52 12.20
N GLN A 10 2.87 20.39 12.23
CA GLN A 10 3.76 21.34 12.90
C GLN A 10 3.66 22.75 12.29
N ARG A 11 3.64 22.86 10.95
CA ARG A 11 3.42 24.15 10.27
C ARG A 11 2.09 24.78 10.65
N MET A 12 1.02 23.99 10.72
CA MET A 12 -0.31 24.48 11.05
C MET A 12 -0.39 24.98 12.51
N LEU A 13 0.21 24.25 13.46
CA LEU A 13 0.31 24.71 14.86
C LEU A 13 1.11 26.00 14.98
N ALA A 14 2.25 26.11 14.28
CA ALA A 14 3.04 27.34 14.26
C ALA A 14 2.25 28.53 13.69
N PHE A 15 1.44 28.29 12.65
CA PHE A 15 0.56 29.32 12.08
C PHE A 15 -0.53 29.77 13.06
N LEU A 16 -1.20 28.83 13.74
CA LEU A 16 -2.21 29.14 14.77
C LEU A 16 -1.61 29.95 15.93
N ASN A 17 -0.40 29.60 16.38
CA ASN A 17 0.32 30.38 17.39
C ASN A 17 0.60 31.82 16.91
N GLY A 18 1.01 31.99 15.66
CA GLY A 18 1.19 33.31 15.06
C GLY A 18 -0.10 34.13 14.99
N LEU A 19 -1.26 33.48 14.79
CA LEU A 19 -2.56 34.15 14.81
C LEU A 19 -3.00 34.55 16.23
N LYS A 20 -2.73 33.72 17.24
CA LYS A 20 -2.99 34.08 18.65
C LYS A 20 -2.21 35.33 19.05
N GLU A 21 -0.94 35.41 18.67
CA GLU A 21 -0.08 36.55 18.98
C GLU A 21 -0.56 37.87 18.34
N LYS A 22 -1.20 37.80 17.17
CA LYS A 22 -1.72 38.98 16.45
C LYS A 22 -3.11 39.42 16.92
N ASN A 23 -3.88 38.54 17.55
CA ASN A 23 -5.27 38.79 17.94
C ASN A 23 -5.45 38.67 19.45
N LYS A 24 -4.46 39.11 20.25
CA LYS A 24 -4.47 38.99 21.72
C LYS A 24 -5.62 39.73 22.39
N ASP A 25 -6.14 40.77 21.74
CA ASP A 25 -7.16 41.65 22.30
C ASP A 25 -8.59 41.25 21.88
N ASP A 26 -8.75 40.20 21.07
CA ASP A 26 -10.06 39.69 20.62
C ASP A 26 -10.33 38.29 21.18
N ASP A 27 -11.02 38.27 22.32
CA ASP A 27 -11.41 37.04 23.02
C ASP A 27 -12.22 36.07 22.15
N LYS A 28 -13.06 36.57 21.23
CA LYS A 28 -13.85 35.68 20.34
C LYS A 28 -12.94 34.97 19.35
N THR A 29 -11.98 35.69 18.79
CA THR A 29 -11.00 35.11 17.86
C THR A 29 -10.06 34.13 18.58
N LEU A 30 -9.63 34.43 19.81
CA LEU A 30 -8.82 33.52 20.62
C LEU A 30 -9.56 32.22 20.95
N ALA A 31 -10.85 32.29 21.30
CA ALA A 31 -11.67 31.11 21.56
C ALA A 31 -11.78 30.21 20.32
N ALA A 32 -12.05 30.80 19.15
CA ALA A 32 -12.13 30.06 17.89
C ALA A 32 -10.79 29.39 17.52
N ILE A 33 -9.65 30.06 17.74
CA ILE A 33 -8.33 29.47 17.47
C ILE A 33 -8.04 28.29 18.41
N ASN A 34 -8.39 28.41 19.69
CA ASN A 34 -8.24 27.32 20.66
C ASN A 34 -9.10 26.11 20.32
N GLU A 35 -10.33 26.33 19.83
CA GLU A 35 -11.22 25.26 19.37
C GLU A 35 -10.60 24.48 18.20
N ILE A 36 -10.02 25.19 17.22
CA ILE A 36 -9.33 24.59 16.07
C ILE A 36 -8.10 23.79 16.52
N GLU A 37 -7.31 24.32 17.47
CA GLU A 37 -6.14 23.62 17.99
C GLU A 37 -6.52 22.34 18.77
N ASN A 38 -7.59 22.40 19.56
CA ASN A 38 -8.11 21.23 20.27
C ASN A 38 -8.60 20.16 19.28
N ALA A 39 -9.37 20.54 18.26
CA ALA A 39 -9.82 19.60 17.23
C ALA A 39 -8.65 18.95 16.45
N LEU A 40 -7.55 19.69 16.23
CA LEU A 40 -6.32 19.17 15.62
C LEU A 40 -5.56 18.20 16.53
N ASN A 41 -5.66 18.38 17.84
CA ASN A 41 -5.00 17.53 18.84
C ASN A 41 -5.85 16.33 19.28
N GLU A 42 -7.16 16.37 19.04
CA GLU A 42 -8.12 15.33 19.42
C GLU A 42 -8.08 14.12 18.47
N LYS A 43 -7.77 14.35 17.18
CA LYS A 43 -7.54 13.28 16.19
C LYS A 43 -6.19 12.58 16.41
N LYS A 44 -6.08 11.79 17.47
CA LYS A 44 -4.85 11.11 17.89
C LYS A 44 -4.60 9.76 17.22
N TYR A 45 -5.64 9.12 16.68
CA TYR A 45 -5.58 7.75 16.19
C TYR A 45 -5.99 7.67 14.73
N GLY A 46 -5.19 6.97 13.92
CA GLY A 46 -5.44 6.74 12.52
C GLY A 46 -4.20 6.22 11.82
N LEU A 47 -4.38 5.31 10.87
CA LEU A 47 -3.34 4.98 9.92
C LEU A 47 -3.26 6.14 8.92
N VAL A 48 -2.13 6.84 8.89
CA VAL A 48 -1.87 7.93 7.95
C VAL A 48 -0.80 7.44 6.99
N TRP A 49 -1.19 7.23 5.74
CA TRP A 49 -0.27 6.92 4.66
C TRP A 49 -0.14 8.13 3.74
N GLU A 50 1.08 8.38 3.31
CA GLU A 50 1.35 9.37 2.28
C GLU A 50 1.13 8.71 0.92
N LYS A 51 0.66 9.48 -0.06
CA LYS A 51 0.61 8.99 -1.44
C LYS A 51 2.05 8.74 -1.87
N HIS A 52 2.43 7.47 -1.93
CA HIS A 52 3.67 7.02 -2.51
C HIS A 52 3.38 6.56 -3.94
N GLU A 53 4.19 7.03 -4.86
CA GLU A 53 4.17 6.53 -6.24
C GLU A 53 5.27 5.47 -6.33
N GLU A 54 4.88 4.23 -6.59
CA GLU A 54 5.84 3.13 -6.76
C GLU A 54 6.59 3.30 -8.08
N ALA A 55 7.81 2.76 -8.17
CA ALA A 55 8.58 2.80 -9.42
C ALA A 55 7.81 2.18 -10.61
N VAL A 56 6.97 1.18 -10.30
CA VAL A 56 6.05 0.54 -11.25
C VAL A 56 4.97 1.50 -11.75
N ASP A 57 4.42 2.36 -10.89
CA ASP A 57 3.44 3.38 -11.29
C ASP A 57 4.04 4.33 -12.32
N VAL A 58 5.26 4.80 -12.09
CA VAL A 58 5.97 5.70 -13.00
C VAL A 58 6.23 5.03 -14.35
N LYS A 59 6.81 3.82 -14.34
CA LYS A 59 7.15 3.09 -15.57
C LYS A 59 5.93 2.78 -16.43
N MET A 60 4.80 2.46 -15.81
CA MET A 60 3.56 2.12 -16.53
C MET A 60 2.90 3.28 -17.27
N LYS A 61 3.31 4.52 -17.03
CA LYS A 61 2.84 5.68 -17.81
C LYS A 61 3.30 5.62 -19.26
N THR A 62 4.46 5.02 -19.52
CA THR A 62 5.09 4.96 -20.85
C THR A 62 5.25 3.54 -21.36
N HIS A 63 5.34 2.54 -20.47
CA HIS A 63 5.54 1.14 -20.83
C HIS A 63 4.39 0.30 -20.31
N ILE A 64 3.47 -0.09 -21.19
CA ILE A 64 2.33 -0.94 -20.83
C ILE A 64 2.81 -2.40 -20.85
N PRO A 65 2.79 -3.12 -19.71
CA PRO A 65 3.16 -4.53 -19.70
C PRO A 65 2.12 -5.36 -20.45
N VAL A 66 2.53 -6.50 -20.96
CA VAL A 66 1.65 -7.48 -21.64
C VAL A 66 1.97 -8.87 -21.12
N PHE A 67 0.95 -9.72 -21.04
CA PHE A 67 1.17 -11.14 -20.77
C PHE A 67 1.64 -11.82 -22.05
N THR A 68 2.70 -12.59 -21.94
CA THR A 68 3.25 -13.40 -23.02
C THR A 68 3.20 -14.85 -22.56
N GLU A 69 2.63 -15.72 -23.39
CA GLU A 69 2.60 -17.15 -23.14
C GLU A 69 3.99 -17.77 -23.34
N ASP A 70 4.41 -18.58 -22.37
CA ASP A 70 5.60 -19.41 -22.46
C ASP A 70 5.17 -20.87 -22.73
N LYS A 71 5.28 -21.29 -24.00
CA LYS A 71 4.83 -22.61 -24.45
C LYS A 71 5.66 -23.75 -23.88
N ASP A 72 6.92 -23.48 -23.51
CA ASP A 72 7.79 -24.52 -22.94
C ASP A 72 7.36 -24.88 -21.51
N LYS A 73 6.59 -24.00 -20.85
CA LYS A 73 6.03 -24.20 -19.50
C LYS A 73 4.52 -24.45 -19.51
N GLU A 74 3.93 -24.74 -20.67
CA GLU A 74 2.50 -24.99 -20.77
C GLU A 74 2.09 -26.22 -19.94
N ILE A 75 1.05 -26.05 -19.12
CA ILE A 75 0.45 -27.15 -18.36
C ILE A 75 -0.87 -27.50 -19.04
N SER A 76 -0.88 -28.60 -19.79
CA SER A 76 -2.07 -29.03 -20.52
C SER A 76 -3.12 -29.64 -19.58
N ALA A 77 -4.36 -29.18 -19.71
CA ALA A 77 -5.52 -29.79 -19.08
C ALA A 77 -6.15 -30.87 -20.00
N ALA A 78 -6.97 -31.75 -19.43
CA ALA A 78 -7.76 -32.67 -20.23
C ALA A 78 -8.79 -31.91 -21.11
N PRO A 79 -9.18 -32.44 -22.27
CA PRO A 79 -10.15 -31.78 -23.15
C PRO A 79 -11.45 -31.44 -22.41
N GLY A 80 -11.85 -30.17 -22.40
CA GLY A 80 -13.10 -29.69 -21.78
C GLY A 80 -12.95 -29.19 -20.34
N GLU A 81 -11.79 -29.33 -19.72
CA GLU A 81 -11.50 -28.79 -18.39
C GLU A 81 -11.20 -27.28 -18.42
N LYS A 82 -11.34 -26.63 -17.27
CA LYS A 82 -11.01 -25.20 -17.12
C LYS A 82 -9.49 -24.99 -17.10
N TYR A 83 -9.06 -23.90 -17.71
CA TYR A 83 -7.65 -23.47 -17.65
C TYR A 83 -7.39 -22.68 -16.37
N ASN A 84 -6.26 -22.99 -15.73
CA ASN A 84 -5.68 -22.20 -14.66
C ASN A 84 -4.46 -21.45 -15.21
N PHE A 85 -4.23 -20.23 -14.72
CA PHE A 85 -3.10 -19.41 -15.15
C PHE A 85 -2.05 -19.34 -14.04
N LEU A 86 -0.80 -19.59 -14.39
CA LEU A 86 0.35 -19.28 -13.56
C LEU A 86 1.04 -18.05 -14.15
N LEU A 87 1.18 -16.99 -13.36
CA LEU A 87 1.82 -15.76 -13.77
C LEU A 87 3.19 -15.65 -13.12
N GLU A 88 4.25 -15.60 -13.93
CA GLU A 88 5.61 -15.40 -13.47
C GLU A 88 6.00 -13.92 -13.63
N GLY A 89 6.47 -13.29 -12.56
CA GLY A 89 6.92 -11.91 -12.57
C GLY A 89 6.57 -11.14 -11.29
N ASP A 90 6.65 -9.81 -11.38
CA ASP A 90 6.28 -8.93 -10.29
C ASP A 90 4.75 -8.87 -10.10
N ASN A 91 4.30 -8.96 -8.85
CA ASN A 91 2.89 -9.06 -8.53
C ASN A 91 2.13 -7.77 -8.84
N LEU A 92 2.73 -6.59 -8.63
CA LEU A 92 2.08 -5.31 -8.83
C LEU A 92 1.82 -5.06 -10.32
N HIS A 93 2.78 -5.39 -11.19
CA HIS A 93 2.56 -5.34 -12.65
C HIS A 93 1.44 -6.29 -13.08
N SER A 94 1.46 -7.52 -12.60
CA SER A 94 0.46 -8.55 -12.94
C SER A 94 -0.94 -8.12 -12.50
N LEU A 95 -1.08 -7.65 -11.26
CA LEU A 95 -2.36 -7.20 -10.71
C LEU A 95 -2.93 -6.00 -11.46
N LYS A 96 -2.08 -5.04 -11.89
CA LYS A 96 -2.56 -3.90 -12.69
C LYS A 96 -3.06 -4.29 -14.08
N LEU A 97 -2.52 -5.35 -14.68
CA LEU A 97 -3.06 -5.87 -15.93
C LEU A 97 -4.39 -6.59 -15.69
N LEU A 98 -4.44 -7.46 -14.67
CA LEU A 98 -5.65 -8.15 -14.28
C LEU A 98 -6.76 -7.20 -13.85
N GLU A 99 -6.44 -6.06 -13.25
CA GLU A 99 -7.43 -5.02 -12.92
C GLU A 99 -8.14 -4.51 -14.19
N LYS A 100 -7.45 -4.42 -15.33
CA LYS A 100 -8.05 -3.94 -16.58
C LYS A 100 -9.00 -4.97 -17.21
N THR A 101 -8.67 -6.27 -17.11
CA THR A 101 -9.39 -7.35 -17.82
C THR A 101 -10.38 -8.13 -16.94
N ASN A 102 -10.12 -8.17 -15.63
CA ASN A 102 -10.77 -9.05 -14.66
C ASN A 102 -11.30 -8.32 -13.42
N LYS A 103 -11.54 -7.00 -13.51
CA LYS A 103 -12.14 -6.22 -12.43
C LYS A 103 -13.45 -6.87 -11.94
N GLY A 104 -13.53 -7.13 -10.64
CA GLY A 104 -14.73 -7.71 -10.00
C GLY A 104 -14.99 -9.18 -10.35
N LYS A 105 -14.05 -9.89 -10.99
CA LYS A 105 -14.19 -11.32 -11.34
C LYS A 105 -13.53 -12.27 -10.36
N PHE A 106 -12.87 -11.75 -9.31
CA PHE A 106 -12.22 -12.57 -8.29
C PHE A 106 -13.10 -12.69 -7.06
N ASP A 107 -13.52 -13.90 -6.72
CA ASP A 107 -14.33 -14.18 -5.55
C ASP A 107 -13.49 -14.27 -4.26
N ILE A 108 -12.30 -14.87 -4.37
CA ILE A 108 -11.40 -15.14 -3.24
C ILE A 108 -9.96 -14.81 -3.65
N ILE A 109 -9.22 -14.14 -2.76
CA ILE A 109 -7.79 -13.87 -2.91
C ILE A 109 -7.06 -14.39 -1.67
N TYR A 110 -6.10 -15.28 -1.88
CA TYR A 110 -5.20 -15.78 -0.84
C TYR A 110 -3.79 -15.27 -1.09
N ILE A 111 -3.19 -14.62 -0.09
CA ILE A 111 -1.83 -14.06 -0.17
C ILE A 111 -1.04 -14.51 1.06
N VAL A 112 0.14 -15.09 0.81
CA VAL A 112 1.14 -15.33 1.86
C VAL A 112 2.20 -14.25 1.74
N ILE A 113 2.28 -13.38 2.74
CA ILE A 113 3.31 -12.33 2.80
C ILE A 113 4.41 -12.79 3.75
N TRP A 114 5.64 -12.86 3.25
CA TRP A 114 6.81 -13.14 4.06
C TRP A 114 7.39 -11.84 4.60
N SER A 115 7.57 -11.75 5.91
CA SER A 115 8.34 -10.65 6.49
C SER A 115 9.83 -10.86 6.21
N GLN A 116 10.60 -9.78 6.10
CA GLN A 116 12.07 -9.89 6.02
C GLN A 116 12.69 -10.53 7.28
N LEU A 117 11.98 -10.53 8.41
CA LEU A 117 12.40 -11.22 9.64
C LEU A 117 12.34 -12.75 9.48
N THR A 118 11.36 -13.27 8.73
CA THR A 118 11.22 -14.71 8.47
C THR A 118 12.19 -15.22 7.38
N GLN A 119 12.61 -14.36 6.45
CA GLN A 119 13.62 -14.72 5.43
C GLN A 119 15.02 -14.92 6.01
N ARG A 120 15.38 -14.20 7.08
CA ARG A 120 16.72 -14.30 7.70
C ARG A 120 16.99 -15.62 8.42
N GLN A 121 15.96 -16.34 8.88
CA GLN A 121 16.13 -17.54 9.69
C GLN A 121 16.18 -18.84 8.89
N SER A 122 15.76 -18.83 7.63
CA SER A 122 15.47 -20.05 6.86
C SER A 122 16.24 -20.18 5.55
N GLY A 123 17.03 -19.17 5.14
CA GLY A 123 17.81 -19.19 3.90
C GLY A 123 16.92 -19.00 2.66
N SER A 124 15.97 -19.90 2.41
CA SER A 124 14.95 -19.76 1.37
C SER A 124 13.53 -19.66 1.95
N PRO A 125 12.67 -18.78 1.39
CA PRO A 125 11.26 -18.68 1.80
C PRO A 125 10.47 -19.99 1.65
N PHE A 126 10.87 -20.84 0.71
CA PHE A 126 10.25 -22.13 0.44
C PHE A 126 10.58 -23.18 1.51
N GLU A 127 11.84 -23.26 1.95
CA GLU A 127 12.24 -24.16 3.05
C GLU A 127 11.61 -23.76 4.38
N ALA A 128 11.46 -22.45 4.63
CA ALA A 128 10.73 -21.93 5.79
C ALA A 128 9.28 -22.43 5.82
N TRP A 129 8.62 -22.41 4.66
CA TRP A 129 7.24 -22.89 4.51
C TRP A 129 7.14 -24.40 4.72
N MET A 130 8.03 -25.19 4.09
CA MET A 130 8.07 -26.64 4.27
C MET A 130 8.35 -27.06 5.72
N ALA A 131 9.16 -26.31 6.46
CA ALA A 131 9.48 -26.63 7.86
C ALA A 131 8.32 -26.36 8.83
N HIS A 132 7.53 -25.30 8.59
CA HIS A 132 6.43 -24.90 9.48
C HIS A 132 5.11 -25.59 9.14
N THR A 133 4.90 -25.94 7.89
CA THR A 133 3.74 -26.72 7.46
C THR A 133 4.16 -28.18 7.53
N LYS A 134 3.75 -28.90 8.58
CA LYS A 134 3.87 -30.38 8.63
C LYS A 134 3.00 -31.00 7.53
N ILE A 135 3.38 -30.82 6.28
CA ILE A 135 2.82 -31.55 5.16
C ILE A 135 3.67 -32.82 5.08
N ALA A 136 3.10 -33.89 5.63
CA ALA A 136 3.52 -35.26 5.37
C ALA A 136 3.14 -35.65 3.93
#